data_AF-A0A252CAB3-F1
#
_entry.id   AF-A0A252CAB3-F1
#
_cell.length_a   1.000
_cell.length_b   1.000
_cell.length_c   1.000
_cell.angle_alpha   90.00
_cell.angle_beta   90.00
_cell.angle_gamma   90.00
#
_symmetry.space_group_name_H-M   'P 1'
#
loop_
_entity.id
_entity.type
_entity.pdbx_description
1 polymer ?
#
loop_
_entity_poly.entity_id
_entity_poly.type
_entity_poly.pdbx_seq_one_letter_code
_entity_poly.pdbx_strand_id
1 'polypeptide(L)'
;MEFHQRLKKLRKESGYTQKEVASMMKITHAPYQRWESGANRPRADKLEELANIFDVSISYLLGESDVRSGTKINQIMEKLSEKGQEETIDFAHKKLNEETKKTKIIEFNNSLVGYPVLSDQALSAGKGNGISDDMSTYTVYWTKEVNSDYGVPIKGDSMEPDYHNKDIALIQEQPCPDHDGQVCAVLDFDRGVSYIKCVTVEDKVLRLESLNQSVDDQGNLLYEDILLPRDETTKILGKVIESFTPVKKKEI
;
A
#
# COMPACT_ATOMS: atom_id res chain seq x y z
N MET A 1 13.70 13.86 -22.18
CA MET A 1 13.93 15.27 -22.59
C MET A 1 14.85 15.24 -23.77
N GLU A 2 14.47 15.88 -24.88
CA GLU A 2 15.24 15.82 -26.12
C GLU A 2 16.54 16.64 -26.04
N PHE A 3 17.55 16.26 -26.85
CA PHE A 3 18.86 16.92 -26.93
C PHE A 3 18.80 18.46 -26.95
N HIS A 4 18.02 19.04 -27.87
CA HIS A 4 17.96 20.50 -28.06
C HIS A 4 17.41 21.24 -26.82
N GLN A 5 16.43 20.63 -26.13
CA GLN A 5 15.88 21.15 -24.89
C GLN A 5 16.90 21.06 -23.77
N ARG A 6 17.63 19.94 -23.69
CA ARG A 6 18.64 19.70 -22.67
C ARG A 6 19.85 20.59 -22.84
N LEU A 7 20.32 20.80 -24.07
CA LEU A 7 21.36 21.76 -24.41
C LEU A 7 20.98 23.18 -23.97
N LYS A 8 19.77 23.63 -24.31
CA LYS A 8 19.25 24.94 -23.89
C LYS A 8 19.15 25.07 -22.37
N LYS A 9 18.77 23.99 -21.68
CA LYS A 9 18.70 23.92 -20.22
C LYS A 9 20.09 24.07 -19.61
N LEU A 10 21.06 23.26 -20.02
CA LEU A 10 22.44 23.29 -19.52
C LEU A 10 23.09 24.67 -19.71
N ARG A 11 22.91 25.27 -20.89
CA ARG A 11 23.38 26.63 -21.15
C ARG A 11 22.81 27.63 -20.15
N LYS A 12 21.49 27.60 -19.93
CA LYS A 12 20.82 28.51 -19.00
C LYS A 12 21.25 28.30 -17.55
N GLU A 13 21.39 27.05 -17.12
CA GLU A 13 21.89 26.71 -15.78
C GLU A 13 23.32 27.21 -15.56
N SER A 14 24.13 27.23 -16.62
CA SER A 14 25.50 27.75 -16.60
C SER A 14 25.57 29.28 -16.75
N GLY A 15 24.44 29.97 -16.89
CA GLY A 15 24.37 31.43 -17.04
C GLY A 15 24.85 31.98 -18.39
N TYR A 16 25.10 31.13 -19.38
CA TYR A 16 25.65 31.56 -20.68
C TYR A 16 24.57 31.96 -21.69
N THR A 17 24.91 32.87 -22.59
CA THR A 17 24.16 33.20 -23.81
C THR A 17 24.53 32.25 -24.95
N GLN A 18 23.67 32.15 -25.97
CA GLN A 18 23.95 31.33 -27.15
C GLN A 18 25.24 31.77 -27.87
N LYS A 19 25.54 33.08 -27.85
CA LYS A 19 26.75 33.65 -28.44
C LYS A 19 28.00 33.25 -27.66
N GLU A 20 27.95 33.28 -26.33
CA GLU A 20 29.10 32.91 -25.49
C GLU A 20 29.49 31.44 -25.68
N VAL A 21 28.53 30.52 -25.68
CA VAL A 21 28.84 29.09 -25.90
C VAL A 21 29.38 28.87 -27.32
N ALA A 22 28.80 29.52 -28.33
CA ALA A 22 29.33 29.47 -29.70
C ALA A 22 30.78 29.96 -29.76
N SER A 23 31.11 31.06 -29.06
CA SER A 23 32.47 31.58 -28.96
C SER A 23 33.42 30.62 -28.24
N MET A 24 33.00 29.99 -27.13
CA MET A 24 33.78 28.95 -26.44
C MET A 24 34.12 27.78 -27.36
N MET A 25 33.15 27.38 -28.19
CA MET A 25 33.30 26.29 -29.17
C MET A 25 33.99 26.69 -30.48
N LYS A 26 34.40 27.97 -30.60
CA LYS A 26 35.01 28.56 -31.80
C LYS A 26 34.15 28.37 -33.07
N ILE A 27 32.82 28.49 -32.93
CA ILE A 27 31.87 28.45 -34.04
C ILE A 27 31.09 29.75 -34.14
N THR A 28 30.41 29.97 -35.26
CA THR A 28 29.46 31.10 -35.38
C THR A 28 28.19 30.83 -34.58
N HIS A 29 27.44 31.89 -34.28
CA HIS A 29 26.19 31.80 -33.51
C HIS A 29 25.12 30.91 -34.20
N ALA A 30 25.06 30.92 -35.53
CA ALA A 30 23.98 30.29 -36.29
C ALA A 30 23.90 28.75 -36.11
N PRO A 31 25.00 27.98 -36.22
CA PRO A 31 25.00 26.55 -35.89
C PRO A 31 24.48 26.25 -34.49
N TYR A 32 24.96 26.97 -33.46
CA TYR A 32 24.56 26.76 -32.08
C TYR A 32 23.07 27.03 -31.87
N GLN A 33 22.56 28.12 -32.47
CA GLN A 33 21.14 28.46 -32.44
C GLN A 33 20.28 27.36 -33.07
N ARG A 34 20.72 26.76 -34.19
CA ARG A 34 20.01 25.66 -34.85
C ARG A 34 20.01 24.37 -34.02
N TRP A 35 21.06 24.12 -33.23
CA TRP A 35 21.08 23.01 -32.28
C TRP A 35 20.06 23.19 -31.17
N GLU A 36 20.00 24.38 -30.55
CA GLU A 36 19.00 24.66 -29.50
C GLU A 36 17.56 24.75 -30.03
N SER A 37 17.37 25.06 -31.32
CA SER A 37 16.04 25.06 -31.95
C SER A 37 15.62 23.67 -32.45
N GLY A 38 16.49 22.66 -32.37
CA GLY A 38 16.23 21.31 -32.88
C GLY A 38 16.26 21.18 -34.41
N ALA A 39 16.72 22.21 -35.13
CA ALA A 39 16.75 22.20 -36.60
C ALA A 39 17.84 21.29 -37.17
N ASN A 40 18.94 21.09 -36.44
CA ASN A 40 19.98 20.11 -36.76
C ASN A 40 20.68 19.63 -35.48
N ARG A 41 21.52 18.59 -35.59
CA ARG A 41 22.37 18.10 -34.48
C ARG A 41 23.85 18.39 -34.76
N PRO A 42 24.67 18.63 -33.73
CA PRO A 42 26.12 18.68 -33.87
C PRO A 42 26.70 17.32 -34.27
N ARG A 43 27.91 17.33 -34.82
CA ARG A 43 28.72 16.13 -35.06
C ARG A 43 29.36 15.65 -33.75
N ALA A 44 29.93 14.44 -33.77
CA ALA A 44 30.50 13.78 -32.59
C ALA A 44 31.58 14.63 -31.88
N ASP A 45 32.46 15.27 -32.65
CA ASP A 45 33.50 16.18 -32.14
C ASP A 45 32.90 17.36 -31.34
N LYS A 46 31.81 17.94 -31.85
CA LYS A 46 31.11 19.04 -31.18
C LYS A 46 30.24 18.60 -30.01
N LEU A 47 29.75 17.36 -30.02
CA LEU A 47 29.07 16.76 -28.87
C LEU A 47 30.00 16.58 -27.68
N GLU A 48 31.23 16.10 -27.93
CA GLU A 48 32.25 15.94 -26.90
C GLU A 48 32.66 17.30 -26.30
N GLU A 49 32.86 18.31 -27.14
CA GLU A 49 33.15 19.68 -26.69
C GLU A 49 32.03 20.27 -25.82
N LEU A 50 30.76 20.09 -26.22
CA LEU A 50 29.59 20.50 -25.42
C LEU A 50 29.51 19.77 -24.09
N ALA A 51 29.74 18.47 -24.09
CA ALA A 51 29.74 17.64 -22.88
C ALA A 51 30.80 18.14 -21.88
N ASN A 52 32.00 18.47 -22.37
CA ASN A 52 33.07 19.04 -21.57
C ASN A 52 32.76 20.44 -21.03
N ILE A 53 32.20 21.34 -21.87
CA ILE A 53 31.81 22.70 -21.45
C ILE A 53 30.81 22.67 -20.29
N PHE A 54 29.88 21.72 -20.30
CA PHE A 54 28.82 21.63 -19.31
C PHE A 54 29.08 20.61 -18.20
N ASP A 55 30.25 19.96 -18.17
CA ASP A 55 30.62 18.89 -17.22
C ASP A 55 29.54 17.80 -17.12
N VAL A 56 29.10 17.30 -18.27
CA VAL A 56 28.11 16.21 -18.38
C VAL A 56 28.59 15.09 -19.29
N SER A 57 27.96 13.92 -19.19
CA SER A 57 28.17 12.84 -20.17
C SER A 57 27.47 13.15 -21.50
N ILE A 58 28.01 12.61 -22.60
CA ILE A 58 27.37 12.70 -23.93
C ILE A 58 25.97 12.06 -23.89
N SER A 59 25.83 10.90 -23.24
CA SER A 59 24.52 10.23 -23.08
C SER A 59 23.52 11.08 -22.32
N TYR A 60 23.94 11.82 -21.29
CA TYR A 60 23.09 12.81 -20.64
C TYR A 60 22.66 13.88 -21.63
N LEU A 61 23.61 14.50 -22.32
CA LEU A 61 23.36 15.58 -23.28
C LEU A 61 22.39 15.16 -24.39
N LEU A 62 22.54 13.93 -24.91
CA LEU A 62 21.68 13.36 -25.96
C LEU A 62 20.27 12.99 -25.47
N GLY A 63 20.05 12.93 -24.15
CA GLY A 63 18.77 12.55 -23.57
C GLY A 63 18.62 11.04 -23.32
N GLU A 64 19.69 10.27 -23.45
CA GLU A 64 19.71 8.80 -23.26
C GLU A 64 19.82 8.40 -21.79
N SER A 65 20.34 9.30 -20.95
CA SER A 65 20.45 9.10 -19.51
C SER A 65 20.00 10.35 -18.77
N ASP A 66 19.45 10.20 -17.57
CA ASP A 66 19.18 11.31 -16.65
C ASP A 66 20.31 11.54 -15.64
N VAL A 67 21.37 10.71 -15.69
CA VAL A 67 22.57 10.88 -14.87
C VAL A 67 23.50 11.92 -15.51
N ARG A 68 23.57 13.12 -14.91
CA ARG A 68 24.36 14.26 -15.43
C ARG A 68 25.80 13.91 -15.74
N SER A 69 26.49 13.27 -14.80
CA SER A 69 27.90 12.94 -14.93
C SER A 69 28.12 11.48 -14.51
N GLY A 70 28.42 10.63 -15.50
CA GLY A 70 28.98 9.30 -15.25
C GLY A 70 30.49 9.33 -15.02
N THR A 71 31.13 10.51 -15.19
CA THR A 71 32.59 10.61 -15.26
C THR A 71 33.26 10.37 -13.92
N LYS A 72 32.67 10.81 -12.80
CA LYS A 72 33.26 10.57 -11.47
C LYS A 72 33.31 9.08 -11.10
N ILE A 73 32.22 8.35 -11.36
CA ILE A 73 32.18 6.90 -11.10
C ILE A 73 33.20 6.21 -12.01
N ASN A 74 33.20 6.51 -13.30
CA ASN A 74 34.15 5.91 -14.25
C ASN A 74 35.60 6.20 -13.87
N GLN A 75 35.95 7.44 -13.51
CA GLN A 75 37.29 7.82 -13.06
C GLN A 75 37.73 7.10 -11.78
N ILE A 76 36.80 6.83 -10.86
CA ILE A 76 37.10 6.06 -9.65
C ILE A 76 37.28 4.58 -10.02
N MET A 77 36.39 4.04 -10.85
CA MET A 77 36.45 2.64 -11.32
C MET A 77 37.76 2.36 -12.07
N GLU A 78 38.22 3.26 -12.94
CA GLU A 78 39.50 3.16 -13.66
C GLU A 78 40.73 3.12 -12.74
N LYS A 79 40.62 3.68 -11.52
CA LYS A 79 41.71 3.68 -10.53
C LYS A 79 41.64 2.49 -9.56
N LEU A 80 40.52 1.78 -9.52
CA LEU A 80 40.35 0.60 -8.68
C LEU A 80 41.01 -0.63 -9.32
N SER A 81 41.46 -1.56 -8.47
CA SER A 81 41.85 -2.90 -8.93
C SER A 81 40.61 -3.67 -9.42
N GLU A 82 40.80 -4.73 -10.22
CA GLU A 82 39.70 -5.59 -10.68
C GLU A 82 38.81 -6.06 -9.51
N LYS A 83 39.44 -6.51 -8.41
CA LYS A 83 38.72 -6.89 -7.19
C LYS A 83 37.91 -5.74 -6.59
N GLY A 84 38.48 -4.53 -6.55
CA GLY A 84 37.77 -3.35 -6.03
C GLY A 84 36.60 -2.92 -6.92
N GLN A 85 36.69 -3.14 -8.23
CA GLN A 85 35.59 -2.90 -9.17
C GLN A 85 34.45 -3.90 -8.93
N GLU A 86 34.76 -5.18 -8.75
CA GLU A 86 33.78 -6.24 -8.45
C GLU A 86 33.02 -5.96 -7.13
N GLU A 87 33.74 -5.65 -6.05
CA GLU A 87 33.13 -5.28 -4.76
C GLU A 87 32.21 -4.05 -4.87
N THR A 88 32.57 -3.08 -5.72
CA THR A 88 31.76 -1.88 -5.96
C THR A 88 30.46 -2.20 -6.71
N ILE A 89 30.53 -3.11 -7.70
CA ILE A 89 29.37 -3.57 -8.47
C ILE A 89 28.40 -4.32 -7.55
N ASP A 90 28.92 -5.23 -6.70
CA ASP A 90 28.10 -5.96 -5.73
C ASP A 90 27.39 -5.02 -4.75
N PHE A 91 28.12 -4.02 -4.25
CA PHE A 91 27.54 -3.00 -3.39
C PHE A 91 26.41 -2.22 -4.09
N ALA A 92 26.62 -1.83 -5.35
CA ALA A 92 25.61 -1.12 -6.14
C ALA A 92 24.36 -1.99 -6.37
N HIS A 93 24.53 -3.29 -6.68
CA HIS A 93 23.41 -4.23 -6.80
C HIS A 93 22.62 -4.39 -5.50
N LYS A 94 23.33 -4.48 -4.37
CA LYS A 94 22.69 -4.54 -3.06
C LYS A 94 21.85 -3.29 -2.78
N LYS A 95 22.39 -2.09 -3.07
CA LYS A 95 21.67 -0.82 -2.91
C LYS A 95 20.44 -0.72 -3.80
N LEU A 96 20.55 -1.10 -5.07
CA LEU A 96 19.42 -1.12 -5.99
C LEU A 96 18.31 -2.06 -5.49
N ASN A 97 18.67 -3.22 -4.96
CA ASN A 97 17.71 -4.15 -4.37
C ASN A 97 17.02 -3.59 -3.12
N GLU A 98 17.75 -2.87 -2.25
CA GLU A 98 17.17 -2.17 -1.09
C GLU A 98 16.14 -1.12 -1.52
N GLU A 99 16.44 -0.33 -2.55
CA GLU A 99 15.53 0.69 -3.09
C GLU A 99 14.31 0.07 -3.79
N THR A 100 14.52 -0.97 -4.58
CA THR A 100 13.44 -1.70 -5.28
C THR A 100 12.49 -2.38 -4.29
N LYS A 101 13.00 -2.88 -3.15
CA LYS A 101 12.16 -3.41 -2.08
C LYS A 101 11.32 -2.31 -1.44
N LYS A 102 11.90 -1.13 -1.19
CA LYS A 102 11.15 0.02 -0.64
C LYS A 102 10.05 0.50 -1.58
N THR A 103 10.30 0.57 -2.88
CA THR A 103 9.26 0.93 -3.87
C THR A 103 8.17 -0.13 -4.00
N LYS A 104 8.52 -1.43 -3.98
CA LYS A 104 7.54 -2.53 -3.92
C LYS A 104 6.66 -2.47 -2.66
N ILE A 105 7.22 -2.10 -1.51
CA ILE A 105 6.45 -1.90 -0.27
C ILE A 105 5.43 -0.76 -0.45
N ILE A 106 5.79 0.31 -1.18
CA ILE A 106 4.88 1.43 -1.46
C ILE A 106 3.79 1.02 -2.48
N GLU A 107 4.11 0.20 -3.48
CA GLU A 107 3.11 -0.33 -4.44
C GLU A 107 2.13 -1.31 -3.80
N PHE A 108 2.57 -2.13 -2.84
CA PHE A 108 1.69 -3.03 -2.07
C PHE A 108 0.61 -2.28 -1.30
N ASN A 109 0.87 -1.03 -0.89
CA ASN A 109 -0.11 -0.19 -0.20
C ASN A 109 -1.22 0.35 -1.11
N ASN A 110 -1.18 0.08 -2.42
CA ASN A 110 -2.13 0.65 -3.38
C ASN A 110 -3.10 -0.36 -4.03
N SER A 111 -2.99 -1.66 -3.74
CA SER A 111 -4.01 -2.63 -4.14
C SER A 111 -5.03 -2.80 -3.01
N LEU A 112 -5.91 -1.81 -2.87
CA LEU A 112 -7.03 -1.90 -1.94
C LEU A 112 -7.99 -3.02 -2.39
N VAL A 113 -8.12 -4.04 -1.58
CA VAL A 113 -9.10 -5.12 -1.74
C VAL A 113 -10.42 -4.66 -1.12
N GLY A 114 -11.51 -4.78 -1.88
CA GLY A 114 -12.85 -4.44 -1.42
C GLY A 114 -13.50 -5.63 -0.71
N TYR A 115 -14.02 -5.41 0.50
CA TYR A 115 -14.75 -6.40 1.27
C TYR A 115 -16.21 -5.97 1.44
N PRO A 116 -17.20 -6.82 1.11
CA PRO A 116 -18.60 -6.55 1.41
C PRO A 116 -18.84 -6.71 2.91
N VAL A 117 -19.44 -5.70 3.54
CA VAL A 117 -19.75 -5.70 4.98
C VAL A 117 -21.26 -5.64 5.16
N LEU A 118 -21.80 -6.51 6.02
CA LEU A 118 -23.21 -6.50 6.38
C LEU A 118 -23.56 -5.20 7.11
N SER A 119 -24.60 -4.50 6.66
CA SER A 119 -25.11 -3.34 7.40
C SER A 119 -25.84 -3.76 8.68
N ASP A 120 -25.93 -2.83 9.63
CA ASP A 120 -26.72 -3.04 10.86
C ASP A 120 -28.20 -3.36 10.59
N GLN A 121 -28.75 -2.77 9.52
CA GLN A 121 -30.12 -3.02 9.09
C GLN A 121 -30.29 -4.48 8.62
N ALA A 122 -29.30 -4.98 7.89
CA ALA A 122 -29.26 -6.35 7.38
C ALA A 122 -29.19 -7.37 8.54
N LEU A 123 -28.36 -7.10 9.56
CA LEU A 123 -28.27 -7.92 10.77
C LEU A 123 -29.59 -7.90 11.57
N SER A 124 -30.30 -6.78 11.60
CA SER A 124 -31.55 -6.62 12.34
C SER A 124 -32.78 -7.25 11.65
N ALA A 125 -32.74 -7.47 10.34
CA ALA A 125 -33.92 -7.80 9.52
C ALA A 125 -34.24 -9.30 9.36
N GLY A 126 -33.39 -10.19 9.91
CA GLY A 126 -33.64 -11.63 10.05
C GLY A 126 -34.46 -12.33 8.96
N LYS A 127 -33.80 -12.83 7.91
CA LYS A 127 -34.39 -13.90 7.07
C LYS A 127 -33.36 -14.87 6.53
N GLY A 128 -33.64 -16.15 6.74
CA GLY A 128 -32.86 -17.28 6.26
C GLY A 128 -32.97 -17.51 4.76
N ASN A 129 -31.99 -18.30 4.28
CA ASN A 129 -31.85 -18.90 2.95
C ASN A 129 -31.72 -17.94 1.76
N GLY A 130 -30.49 -17.85 1.28
CA GLY A 130 -30.12 -17.21 0.03
C GLY A 130 -29.74 -15.75 0.22
N ILE A 131 -28.53 -15.39 -0.21
CA ILE A 131 -28.13 -14.02 -0.50
C ILE A 131 -29.13 -13.52 -1.55
N SER A 132 -30.21 -12.88 -1.13
CA SER A 132 -31.14 -12.16 -1.99
C SER A 132 -30.72 -10.70 -2.04
N ASP A 133 -30.97 -10.05 -3.19
CA ASP A 133 -30.65 -8.66 -3.56
C ASP A 133 -31.12 -7.56 -2.56
N ASP A 134 -31.70 -7.91 -1.41
CA ASP A 134 -32.33 -6.97 -0.46
C ASP A 134 -31.52 -6.78 0.85
N MET A 135 -30.39 -7.48 1.02
CA MET A 135 -29.47 -7.22 2.13
C MET A 135 -28.48 -6.12 1.73
N SER A 136 -28.61 -4.93 2.34
CA SER A 136 -27.72 -3.80 2.06
C SER A 136 -26.33 -4.07 2.64
N THR A 137 -25.40 -4.51 1.79
CA THR A 137 -23.97 -4.49 2.12
C THR A 137 -23.36 -3.16 1.70
N TYR A 138 -22.27 -2.77 2.37
CA TYR A 138 -21.41 -1.69 1.90
C TYR A 138 -19.98 -2.19 1.75
N THR A 139 -19.24 -1.63 0.81
CA THR A 139 -17.86 -2.04 0.57
C THR A 139 -16.90 -1.21 1.41
N VAL A 140 -16.05 -1.89 2.16
CA VAL A 140 -14.87 -1.29 2.81
C VAL A 140 -13.60 -1.77 2.12
N TYR A 141 -12.48 -1.11 2.38
CA TYR A 141 -11.22 -1.41 1.71
C TYR A 141 -10.10 -1.72 2.70
N TRP A 142 -9.25 -2.69 2.33
CA TRP A 142 -8.06 -3.05 3.08
C TRP A 142 -6.88 -3.37 2.16
N THR A 143 -5.66 -3.39 2.69
CA THR A 143 -4.42 -3.64 1.94
C THR A 143 -4.03 -5.11 1.87
N LYS A 144 -4.70 -5.98 2.63
CA LYS A 144 -4.45 -7.42 2.66
C LYS A 144 -5.60 -8.14 1.97
N GLU A 145 -5.27 -9.12 1.14
CA GLU A 145 -6.23 -10.05 0.55
C GLU A 145 -6.41 -11.26 1.48
N VAL A 146 -7.66 -11.52 1.84
CA VAL A 146 -8.10 -12.62 2.71
C VAL A 146 -9.36 -13.18 2.08
N ASN A 147 -9.41 -14.49 1.89
CA ASN A 147 -10.61 -15.15 1.38
C ASN A 147 -11.64 -15.25 2.52
N SER A 148 -12.66 -14.39 2.48
CA SER A 148 -13.76 -14.32 3.44
C SER A 148 -15.08 -14.20 2.71
N ASP A 149 -16.19 -14.65 3.31
CA ASP A 149 -17.51 -14.53 2.68
C ASP A 149 -18.05 -13.09 2.78
N TYR A 150 -17.91 -12.47 3.95
CA TYR A 150 -18.30 -11.07 4.20
C TYR A 150 -17.67 -10.54 5.49
N GLY A 151 -17.80 -9.24 5.72
CA GLY A 151 -17.40 -8.57 6.96
C GLY A 151 -18.58 -8.23 7.87
N VAL A 152 -18.33 -8.17 9.18
CA VAL A 152 -19.26 -7.68 10.20
C VAL A 152 -18.54 -6.58 11.02
N PRO A 153 -19.17 -5.41 11.26
CA PRO A 153 -18.54 -4.35 12.05
C PRO A 153 -18.42 -4.76 13.52
N ILE A 154 -17.24 -4.55 14.10
CA ILE A 154 -17.00 -4.74 15.53
C ILE A 154 -17.45 -3.49 16.29
N LYS A 155 -18.28 -3.69 17.31
CA LYS A 155 -18.83 -2.65 18.16
C LYS A 155 -18.46 -2.89 19.62
N GLY A 156 -17.88 -1.85 20.23
CA GLY A 156 -17.39 -1.92 21.61
C GLY A 156 -16.02 -2.57 21.71
N ASP A 157 -15.56 -2.72 22.94
CA ASP A 157 -14.19 -3.03 23.36
C ASP A 157 -14.10 -4.36 24.14
N SER A 158 -15.21 -5.08 24.29
CA SER A 158 -15.28 -6.40 24.95
C SER A 158 -14.37 -7.48 24.37
N MET A 159 -13.78 -7.27 23.19
CA MET A 159 -12.88 -8.22 22.53
C MET A 159 -11.46 -7.67 22.35
N GLU A 160 -11.14 -6.54 22.99
CA GLU A 160 -9.77 -6.04 23.05
C GLU A 160 -8.86 -6.98 23.87
N PRO A 161 -7.55 -7.05 23.55
CA PRO A 161 -6.83 -6.24 22.57
C PRO A 161 -6.85 -6.81 21.13
N ASP A 162 -7.45 -7.96 20.91
CA ASP A 162 -7.30 -8.68 19.63
C ASP A 162 -8.27 -8.17 18.56
N TYR A 163 -9.42 -7.65 18.97
CA TYR A 163 -10.45 -7.09 18.09
C TYR A 163 -10.90 -5.73 18.59
N HIS A 164 -10.64 -4.67 17.81
CA HIS A 164 -10.85 -3.30 18.26
C HIS A 164 -12.20 -2.75 17.81
N ASN A 165 -12.76 -1.84 18.60
CA ASN A 165 -13.95 -1.11 18.24
C ASN A 165 -13.77 -0.38 16.89
N LYS A 166 -14.76 -0.49 15.99
CA LYS A 166 -14.79 0.05 14.61
C LYS A 166 -13.94 -0.72 13.59
N ASP A 167 -13.28 -1.80 13.98
CA ASP A 167 -12.72 -2.74 13.01
C ASP A 167 -13.85 -3.52 12.31
N ILE A 168 -13.49 -4.17 11.21
CA ILE A 168 -14.34 -5.12 10.50
C ILE A 168 -13.79 -6.52 10.77
N ALA A 169 -14.62 -7.39 11.32
CA ALA A 169 -14.34 -8.82 11.44
C ALA A 169 -14.68 -9.51 10.12
N LEU A 170 -13.71 -10.18 9.50
CA LEU A 170 -13.92 -11.00 8.32
C LEU A 170 -14.45 -12.38 8.72
N ILE A 171 -15.57 -12.77 8.14
CA ILE A 171 -16.33 -13.96 8.50
C ILE A 171 -16.18 -15.02 7.41
N GLN A 172 -15.88 -16.24 7.83
CA GLN A 172 -16.13 -17.44 7.05
C GLN A 172 -17.42 -18.08 7.58
N GLU A 173 -18.47 -18.11 6.76
CA GLU A 173 -19.79 -18.61 7.10
C GLU A 173 -19.71 -20.10 7.48
N GLN A 174 -20.16 -20.40 8.69
CA GLN A 174 -20.29 -21.77 9.17
C GLN A 174 -21.37 -21.87 10.26
N PRO A 175 -22.12 -22.98 10.31
CA PRO A 175 -23.28 -23.11 11.20
C PRO A 175 -22.92 -23.38 12.68
N CYS A 176 -21.69 -23.79 12.96
CA CYS A 176 -21.20 -24.04 14.32
C CYS A 176 -19.68 -23.78 14.41
N PRO A 177 -19.13 -23.56 15.62
CA PRO A 177 -17.70 -23.40 15.81
C PRO A 177 -16.91 -24.69 15.56
N ASP A 178 -15.65 -24.57 15.19
CA ASP A 178 -14.73 -25.71 14.97
C ASP A 178 -14.30 -26.36 16.31
N HIS A 179 -14.26 -25.57 17.38
CA HIS A 179 -13.96 -25.97 18.75
C HIS A 179 -14.52 -24.95 19.74
N ASP A 180 -14.67 -25.34 21.02
CA ASP A 180 -15.08 -24.42 22.08
C ASP A 180 -14.07 -23.27 22.25
N GLY A 181 -14.60 -22.08 22.56
CA GLY A 181 -13.81 -20.86 22.69
C GLY A 181 -13.38 -20.22 21.37
N GLN A 182 -13.79 -20.75 20.21
CA GLN A 182 -13.52 -20.12 18.92
C GLN A 182 -14.25 -18.77 18.83
N VAL A 183 -13.58 -17.76 18.26
CA VAL A 183 -14.18 -16.45 18.05
C VAL A 183 -15.12 -16.51 16.84
N CYS A 184 -16.40 -16.23 17.08
CA CYS A 184 -17.43 -16.23 16.05
C CYS A 184 -18.25 -14.94 16.07
N ALA A 185 -18.89 -14.65 14.93
CA ALA A 185 -19.98 -13.70 14.86
C ALA A 185 -21.30 -14.42 15.16
N VAL A 186 -22.06 -13.92 16.13
CA VAL A 186 -23.33 -14.50 16.58
C VAL A 186 -24.40 -13.42 16.53
N LEU A 187 -25.54 -13.74 15.93
CA LEU A 187 -26.70 -12.87 15.80
C LEU A 187 -27.79 -13.32 16.79
N ASP A 188 -28.26 -12.38 17.61
CA ASP A 188 -29.42 -12.51 18.48
C ASP A 188 -30.59 -11.76 17.83
N PHE A 189 -31.56 -12.52 17.32
CA PHE A 189 -32.73 -11.98 16.64
C PHE A 189 -33.71 -11.30 17.58
N ASP A 190 -33.83 -11.76 18.83
CA ASP A 190 -34.73 -11.16 19.82
C ASP A 190 -34.28 -9.75 20.18
N ARG A 191 -32.96 -9.54 20.27
CA ARG A 191 -32.37 -8.23 20.56
C ARG A 191 -32.00 -7.42 19.32
N GLY A 192 -31.95 -8.06 18.15
CA GLY A 192 -31.54 -7.42 16.89
C GLY A 192 -30.08 -6.98 16.89
N VAL A 193 -29.20 -7.67 17.63
CA VAL A 193 -27.79 -7.31 17.77
C VAL A 193 -26.88 -8.46 17.38
N SER A 194 -25.72 -8.14 16.83
CA SER A 194 -24.66 -9.11 16.58
C SER A 194 -23.52 -8.93 17.59
N TYR A 195 -22.88 -10.04 17.90
CA TYR A 195 -21.78 -10.15 18.85
C TYR A 195 -20.57 -10.78 18.17
N ILE A 196 -19.38 -10.25 18.45
CA ILE A 196 -18.12 -10.96 18.24
C ILE A 196 -17.64 -11.44 19.61
N LYS A 197 -17.57 -12.76 19.80
CA LYS A 197 -17.34 -13.41 21.10
C LYS A 197 -16.63 -14.75 20.93
N CYS A 198 -15.92 -15.20 21.96
CA CYS A 198 -15.51 -16.60 22.10
C CYS A 198 -16.76 -17.44 22.39
N VAL A 199 -17.04 -18.42 21.55
CA VAL A 199 -18.28 -19.20 21.63
C VAL A 199 -18.00 -20.60 22.16
N THR A 200 -18.70 -20.95 23.24
CA THR A 200 -18.75 -22.30 23.79
C THR A 200 -20.17 -22.84 23.62
N VAL A 201 -20.30 -24.01 23.01
CA VAL A 201 -21.62 -24.58 22.71
C VAL A 201 -22.04 -25.54 23.83
N GLU A 202 -23.04 -25.15 24.61
CA GLU A 202 -23.63 -25.99 25.65
C GLU A 202 -24.95 -26.63 25.16
N ASP A 203 -25.54 -27.52 25.96
CA ASP A 203 -26.73 -28.30 25.58
C ASP A 203 -27.94 -27.44 25.16
N LYS A 204 -28.17 -26.32 25.86
CA LYS A 204 -29.34 -25.45 25.67
C LYS A 204 -29.00 -23.99 25.35
N VAL A 205 -27.74 -23.62 25.53
CA VAL A 205 -27.29 -22.22 25.42
C VAL A 205 -25.98 -22.14 24.65
N LEU A 206 -25.77 -21.01 23.99
CA LEU A 206 -24.46 -20.56 23.56
C LEU A 206 -23.92 -19.63 24.65
N ARG A 207 -22.78 -19.99 25.22
CA ARG A 207 -22.02 -19.10 26.11
C ARG A 207 -21.09 -18.26 25.25
N LEU A 208 -21.19 -16.95 25.40
CA LEU A 208 -20.40 -15.97 24.69
C LEU A 208 -19.48 -15.25 25.67
N GLU A 209 -18.19 -15.56 25.60
CA GLU A 209 -17.15 -15.05 26.47
C GLU A 209 -16.41 -13.90 25.80
N SER A 210 -16.08 -12.87 26.59
CA SER A 210 -15.32 -11.70 26.17
C SER A 210 -13.81 -11.95 26.34
N LEU A 211 -12.99 -11.56 25.37
CA LEU A 211 -11.52 -11.60 25.53
C LEU A 211 -11.02 -10.51 26.48
N ASN A 212 -11.75 -9.39 26.56
CA ASN A 212 -11.39 -8.30 27.45
C ASN A 212 -11.76 -8.64 28.90
N GLN A 213 -10.75 -8.90 29.72
CA GLN A 213 -10.87 -9.26 31.15
C GLN A 213 -10.75 -8.05 32.09
N SER A 214 -11.00 -6.84 31.59
CA SER A 214 -10.98 -5.62 32.42
C SER A 214 -12.02 -5.68 33.52
N VAL A 215 -11.70 -5.08 34.67
CA VAL A 215 -12.55 -5.06 35.87
C VAL A 215 -12.88 -3.63 36.30
N ASP A 216 -14.01 -3.47 36.97
CA ASP A 216 -14.40 -2.21 37.64
C ASP A 216 -13.57 -1.95 38.92
N ASP A 217 -13.81 -0.82 39.58
CA ASP A 217 -13.14 -0.44 40.84
C ASP A 217 -13.41 -1.42 42.00
N GLN A 218 -14.41 -2.31 41.84
CA GLN A 218 -14.81 -3.32 42.82
C GLN A 218 -14.26 -4.72 42.48
N GLY A 219 -13.56 -4.86 41.33
CA GLY A 219 -12.98 -6.11 40.86
C GLY A 219 -13.93 -7.00 40.07
N ASN A 220 -15.12 -6.52 39.70
CA ASN A 220 -16.05 -7.27 38.84
C ASN A 220 -15.67 -7.09 37.37
N LEU A 221 -15.83 -8.14 36.56
CA LEU A 221 -15.61 -8.05 35.12
C LEU A 221 -16.53 -7.01 34.48
N LEU A 222 -15.97 -6.14 33.64
CA LEU A 222 -16.75 -5.16 32.88
C LEU A 222 -17.63 -5.81 31.82
N TYR A 223 -17.23 -7.00 31.33
CA TYR A 223 -17.93 -7.74 30.29
C TYR A 223 -18.20 -9.17 30.77
N GLU A 224 -19.37 -9.36 31.39
CA GLU A 224 -19.84 -10.68 31.80
C GLU A 224 -20.18 -11.57 30.59
N ASP A 225 -20.18 -12.88 30.82
CA ASP A 225 -20.62 -13.87 29.85
C ASP A 225 -22.06 -13.60 29.41
N ILE A 226 -22.29 -13.64 28.10
CA ILE A 226 -23.64 -13.56 27.54
C ILE A 226 -24.11 -14.98 27.24
N LEU A 227 -25.25 -15.37 27.80
CA LEU A 227 -25.89 -16.66 27.54
C LEU A 227 -27.06 -16.45 26.58
N LEU A 228 -26.96 -17.01 25.37
CA LEU A 228 -28.03 -16.98 24.37
C LEU A 228 -28.69 -18.36 24.25
N PRO A 229 -30.02 -18.45 24.08
CA PRO A 229 -30.68 -19.72 23.87
C PRO A 229 -30.27 -20.34 22.53
N ARG A 230 -30.10 -21.66 22.49
CA ARG A 230 -29.76 -22.38 21.26
C ARG A 230 -31.02 -22.80 20.50
N ASP A 231 -31.80 -21.82 20.06
CA ASP A 231 -33.03 -22.00 19.31
C ASP A 231 -33.08 -21.09 18.06
N GLU A 232 -34.26 -20.89 17.48
CA GLU A 232 -34.45 -20.09 16.27
C GLU A 232 -34.13 -18.59 16.43
N THR A 233 -34.00 -18.11 17.68
CA THR A 233 -33.68 -16.71 17.98
C THR A 233 -32.18 -16.41 17.91
N THR A 234 -31.33 -17.45 17.82
CA THR A 234 -29.87 -17.27 17.80
C THR A 234 -29.24 -17.95 16.60
N LYS A 235 -28.41 -17.22 15.86
CA LYS A 235 -27.68 -17.75 14.70
C LYS A 235 -26.20 -17.44 14.78
N ILE A 236 -25.37 -18.48 14.67
CA ILE A 236 -23.94 -18.30 14.40
C ILE A 236 -23.80 -17.93 12.92
N LEU A 237 -23.24 -16.76 12.64
CA LEU A 237 -22.99 -16.28 11.28
C LEU A 237 -21.75 -16.97 10.70
N GLY A 238 -20.73 -17.20 11.52
CA GLY A 238 -19.51 -17.89 11.13
C GLY A 238 -18.33 -17.56 12.03
N LYS A 239 -17.17 -18.13 11.71
CA LYS A 239 -15.94 -17.86 12.44
C LYS A 239 -15.28 -16.57 11.98
N VAL A 240 -14.66 -15.86 12.92
CA VAL A 240 -13.82 -14.71 12.61
C VAL A 240 -12.45 -15.22 12.17
N ILE A 241 -12.09 -15.00 10.92
CA ILE A 241 -10.79 -15.44 10.37
C ILE A 241 -9.73 -14.34 10.41
N GLU A 242 -10.15 -13.08 10.49
CA GLU A 242 -9.27 -11.91 10.55
C GLU A 242 -10.08 -10.67 10.98
N SER A 243 -9.41 -9.62 11.43
CA SER A 243 -10.05 -8.29 11.58
C SER A 243 -9.14 -7.15 11.13
N PHE A 244 -9.75 -6.02 10.73
CA PHE A 244 -8.99 -4.84 10.29
C PHE A 244 -9.73 -3.53 10.44
N THR A 245 -8.97 -2.44 10.63
CA THR A 245 -9.50 -1.08 10.51
C THR A 245 -9.62 -0.70 9.02
N PRO A 246 -10.82 -0.35 8.52
CA PRO A 246 -11.02 -0.06 7.11
C PRO A 246 -10.32 1.24 6.68
N VAL A 247 -9.73 1.22 5.47
CA VAL A 247 -9.07 2.40 4.90
C VAL A 247 -10.15 3.37 4.39
N LYS A 248 -10.16 4.59 4.94
CA LYS A 248 -11.03 5.66 4.44
C LYS A 248 -10.58 6.04 3.04
N LYS A 249 -11.42 5.81 2.03
CA LYS A 249 -11.22 6.40 0.70
C LYS A 249 -11.31 7.92 0.87
N LYS A 250 -10.22 8.65 0.67
CA LYS A 250 -10.28 10.10 0.50
C LYS A 250 -11.08 10.33 -0.78
N GLU A 251 -12.28 10.89 -0.66
CA GLU A 251 -12.96 11.51 -1.79
C GLU A 251 -12.07 12.66 -2.25
N ILE A 252 -11.60 12.59 -3.50
CA ILE A 252 -10.79 13.62 -4.16
C ILE A 252 -11.74 14.60 -4.84
#